data_AF-A0A218P6Y3-F1
#
_entry.id   AF-A0A218P6Y3-F1
#
_cell.length_a   1.000
_cell.length_b   1.000
_cell.length_c   1.000
_cell.angle_alpha   90.00
_cell.angle_beta   90.00
_cell.angle_gamma   90.00
#
_symmetry.space_group_name_H-M   'P 1'
#
loop_
_entity.id
_entity.type
_entity.pdbx_description
1 polymer ?
#
loop_
_entity_poly.entity_id
_entity_poly.type
_entity_poly.pdbx_seq_one_letter_code
_entity_poly.pdbx_strand_id
1 'polypeptide(L)' 'MGVYGGLRNGPRLQQDDASPEEVSFKPYLEVAKAGLLRPSAGAGIGVERLVRYIMGAKHIAEIQPFSRILGIPPVI' A
#
# COMPACT_ATOMS: atom_id res chain seq x y z
N MET A 1 -0.92 -22.66 -26.65
CA MET A 1 -0.11 -21.42 -26.66
C MET A 1 -0.41 -20.66 -25.37
N GLY A 2 0.44 -20.85 -24.34
CA GLY A 2 0.25 -20.28 -23.01
C GLY A 2 1.62 -20.15 -22.35
N VAL A 3 2.30 -19.05 -22.65
CA VAL A 3 3.59 -18.68 -22.08
C VAL A 3 3.37 -18.11 -20.67
N TYR A 4 3.23 -18.99 -19.69
CA TYR A 4 3.39 -18.64 -18.28
C TYR A 4 4.62 -19.36 -17.72
N GLY A 5 5.78 -19.02 -18.30
CA GLY A 5 7.08 -19.44 -17.81
C GLY A 5 7.64 -18.42 -16.81
N GLY A 6 7.98 -18.88 -15.60
CA GLY A 6 8.91 -18.18 -14.72
C GLY A 6 8.30 -17.45 -13.51
N LEU A 7 7.60 -18.15 -12.63
CA LEU A 7 7.44 -17.67 -11.24
C LEU A 7 8.82 -17.71 -10.57
N ARG A 8 9.32 -16.53 -10.20
CA ARG A 8 10.58 -16.35 -9.46
C ARG A 8 10.44 -17.04 -8.09
N ASN A 9 11.06 -18.20 -7.94
CA ASN A 9 11.00 -19.04 -6.74
C ASN A 9 12.03 -18.58 -5.68
N GLY A 10 11.75 -17.50 -4.95
CA GLY A 10 12.53 -17.09 -3.78
C GLY A 10 11.69 -16.25 -2.79
N PRO A 11 11.87 -16.41 -1.46
CA PRO A 11 11.04 -15.71 -0.48
C PRO A 11 11.50 -14.27 -0.31
N ARG A 12 10.91 -13.34 -1.09
CA ARG A 12 11.15 -11.89 -0.97
C ARG A 12 10.83 -11.35 0.42
N LEU A 13 9.81 -11.91 1.09
CA LEU A 13 9.44 -11.54 2.47
C LEU A 13 10.51 -11.92 3.51
N GLN A 14 11.42 -12.85 3.21
CA GLN A 14 12.59 -13.13 4.06
C GLN A 14 13.76 -12.18 3.79
N GLN A 15 13.72 -11.44 2.67
CA GLN A 15 14.77 -10.51 2.26
C GLN A 15 14.50 -9.09 2.76
N ASP A 16 13.23 -8.74 2.94
CA ASP A 16 12.82 -7.54 3.66
C ASP A 16 13.00 -7.80 5.16
N ASP A 17 13.58 -6.85 5.89
CA ASP A 17 13.77 -6.83 7.34
C ASP A 17 12.46 -6.78 8.15
N ALA A 18 11.33 -6.87 7.46
CA ALA A 18 10.03 -7.14 8.04
C ALA A 18 10.06 -8.52 8.70
N SER A 19 10.33 -8.56 10.00
CA SER A 19 10.01 -9.73 10.81
C SER A 19 8.52 -9.98 10.64
N PRO A 20 8.10 -11.08 10.01
CA PRO A 20 6.69 -11.39 9.94
C PRO A 20 6.33 -11.76 11.37
N GLU A 21 5.76 -10.82 12.12
CA GLU A 21 4.83 -11.21 13.17
C GLU A 21 3.74 -11.99 12.43
N GLU A 22 3.95 -13.30 12.33
CA GLU A 22 3.25 -14.18 11.37
C GLU A 22 1.74 -14.04 11.50
N VAL A 23 1.26 -13.65 12.68
CA VAL A 23 -0.14 -13.44 13.02
C VAL A 23 -0.81 -12.36 12.14
N SER A 24 -0.17 -11.22 11.90
CA SER A 24 -0.80 -10.06 11.23
C SER A 24 -1.01 -10.29 9.73
N PHE A 25 -0.18 -11.15 9.11
CA PHE A 25 -0.23 -11.42 7.66
C PHE A 25 -0.63 -12.86 7.31
N LYS A 26 -0.79 -13.75 8.30
CA LYS A 26 -1.16 -15.17 8.11
C LYS A 26 -2.25 -15.41 7.06
N PRO A 27 -3.44 -14.77 7.12
CA PRO A 27 -4.49 -15.04 6.15
C PRO A 27 -4.09 -14.67 4.71
N TYR A 28 -3.30 -13.60 4.53
CA TYR A 28 -2.82 -13.20 3.21
C TYR A 28 -1.79 -14.20 2.65
N LEU A 29 -0.89 -14.69 3.51
CA LEU A 29 0.15 -15.66 3.13
C LEU A 29 -0.43 -17.04 2.81
N GLU A 30 -1.47 -17.48 3.52
CA GLU A 30 -2.17 -18.74 3.23
C GLU A 30 -2.82 -18.73 1.84
N VAL A 31 -3.50 -17.64 1.48
CA VAL A 31 -4.08 -17.44 0.14
C VAL A 31 -3.01 -17.41 -0.95
N ALA A 32 -1.88 -16.76 -0.67
CA ALA A 32 -0.74 -16.72 -1.59
C ALA A 32 -0.12 -18.12 -1.81
N LYS A 33 0.11 -18.88 -0.73
CA LYS A 33 0.66 -20.25 -0.78
C LYS A 33 -0.30 -21.23 -1.46
N ALA A 34 -1.60 -21.05 -1.31
CA ALA A 34 -2.63 -21.85 -1.97
C ALA A 34 -2.74 -21.58 -3.48
N GLY A 35 -1.96 -20.64 -4.03
CA GLY A 35 -1.96 -20.32 -5.47
C GLY A 35 -3.25 -19.64 -5.96
N LEU A 36 -4.04 -19.09 -5.04
CA LEU A 36 -5.33 -18.47 -5.35
C LEU A 36 -5.19 -17.04 -5.92
N LEU A 37 -4.00 -16.45 -5.80
CA LEU A 37 -3.70 -15.12 -6.34
C LEU A 37 -3.48 -15.18 -7.85
N ARG A 38 -4.27 -14.42 -8.61
CA ARG A 38 -4.00 -14.19 -10.03
C ARG A 38 -2.87 -13.18 -10.19
N PRO A 39 -2.03 -13.30 -11.24
CA PRO A 39 -1.11 -12.23 -11.62
C PRO A 39 -1.89 -10.93 -11.77
N SER A 40 -1.56 -9.95 -10.94
CA SER A 40 -2.25 -8.67 -10.88
C SER A 40 -1.24 -7.56 -10.60
N ALA A 41 -1.60 -6.35 -11.01
CA ALA A 41 -0.87 -5.13 -10.75
C ALA A 41 -1.87 -4.03 -10.40
N GLY A 42 -1.42 -3.03 -9.62
CA GLY A 42 -2.24 -1.91 -9.22
C GLY A 42 -1.38 -0.70 -8.86
N ALA A 43 -2.03 0.45 -8.70
CA ALA A 43 -1.41 1.70 -8.26
C ALA A 43 -2.30 2.39 -7.22
N GLY A 44 -1.69 3.15 -6.32
CA GLY A 44 -2.39 4.00 -5.36
C GLY A 44 -2.17 5.47 -5.68
N ILE A 45 -3.23 6.27 -5.60
CA ILE A 45 -3.15 7.73 -5.69
C ILE A 45 -3.68 8.36 -4.40
N GLY A 46 -2.93 9.29 -3.83
CA GLY A 46 -3.41 10.08 -2.71
C GLY A 46 -4.27 11.22 -3.22
N VAL A 47 -5.56 11.22 -2.93
CA VAL A 47 -6.52 12.24 -3.40
C VAL A 47 -6.08 13.63 -2.94
N GLU A 48 -5.78 13.77 -1.64
CA GLU A 48 -5.29 14.98 -1.02
C GLU A 48 -3.98 15.46 -1.65
N ARG A 49 -3.06 14.52 -1.94
CA ARG A 49 -1.78 14.83 -2.59
C ARG A 49 -1.96 15.30 -4.03
N LEU A 50 -2.90 14.69 -4.76
CA LEU A 50 -3.26 15.08 -6.12
C LEU A 50 -3.86 16.49 -6.13
N VAL A 51 -4.83 16.76 -5.26
CA VAL A 51 -5.47 18.08 -5.14
C VAL A 51 -4.45 19.15 -4.78
N ARG A 52 -3.57 18.89 -3.79
CA ARG A 52 -2.47 19.80 -3.45
C ARG A 52 -1.60 20.13 -4.66
N TYR A 53 -1.25 19.13 -5.47
CA TYR A 53 -0.45 19.31 -6.68
C TYR A 53 -1.18 20.18 -7.72
N ILE A 54 -2.45 19.87 -8.00
CA ILE A 54 -3.27 20.61 -8.97
C ILE A 54 -3.43 22.08 -8.54
N MET A 55 -3.66 22.32 -7.24
CA MET A 55 -3.89 23.67 -6.70
C MET A 55 -2.61 24.45 -6.37
N GLY A 56 -1.43 23.81 -6.42
CA GLY A 56 -0.17 24.44 -6.02
C GLY A 56 -0.08 24.79 -4.53
N ALA A 57 -0.85 24.12 -3.67
CA ALA A 57 -0.87 24.39 -2.23
C ALA A 57 0.45 24.00 -1.56
N LYS A 58 0.89 24.79 -0.57
CA LYS A 58 2.22 24.61 0.05
C LYS A 58 2.23 23.40 0.97
N HIS A 59 1.15 23.18 1.73
CA HIS A 59 1.01 22.10 2.69
C HIS A 59 -0.26 21.27 2.45
N ILE A 60 -0.22 19.96 2.76
CA ILE A 60 -1.36 19.05 2.53
C ILE A 60 -2.58 19.38 3.41
N ALA A 61 -2.35 19.97 4.58
CA ALA A 61 -3.43 20.39 5.47
C ALA A 61 -4.33 21.49 4.89
N GLU A 62 -3.83 22.29 3.93
CA GLU A 62 -4.61 23.35 3.28
C GLU A 62 -5.76 22.80 2.44
N ILE A 63 -5.65 21.55 1.98
CA ILE A 63 -6.66 20.89 1.15
C ILE A 63 -7.47 19.83 1.91
N GLN A 64 -7.14 19.58 3.19
CA GLN A 64 -7.81 18.60 4.02
C GLN A 64 -8.87 19.31 4.89
N PRO A 65 -10.18 19.05 4.69
CA PRO A 65 -11.24 19.76 5.43
C PRO A 65 -11.10 19.67 6.95
N PHE A 66 -10.78 18.47 7.44
CA PHE A 66 -10.52 18.19 8.85
C PHE A 66 -9.08 17.69 8.99
N SER A 67 -8.12 18.61 8.93
CA SER A 67 -6.70 18.26 8.93
C SER A 67 -6.30 17.50 10.19
N ARG A 68 -5.58 16.38 10.03
CA ARG A 68 -5.04 15.58 11.13
C ARG A 68 -3.54 15.80 11.21
N ILE A 69 -3.15 16.89 11.86
CA ILE A 69 -1.74 17.24 12.07
C ILE A 69 -1.35 16.84 13.49
N LEU A 70 -0.17 16.24 13.65
CA LEU A 70 0.34 15.89 14.96
C LEU A 70 0.41 17.15 15.86
N GLY A 71 -0.19 17.08 17.05
CA GLY A 71 -0.21 18.18 18.01
C GLY A 71 -1.28 19.27 17.77
N ILE A 72 -2.08 19.16 16.71
CA ILE A 72 -3.18 20.11 16.44
C ILE A 72 -4.50 19.33 16.46
N PRO A 73 -5.46 19.70 17.33
CA PRO A 73 -6.76 19.05 17.34
C PRO A 73 -7.51 19.37 16.05
N PRO A 74 -8.23 18.40 15.44
CA PRO A 74 -9.09 18.68 14.31
C PRO A 74 -10.23 19.60 14.77
N VAL A 75 -10.42 20.71 14.05
CA VAL A 75 -11.55 21.63 14.26
C VAL A 75 -12.73 21.08 13.47
N ILE A 76 -13.80 20.71 14.16
CA ILE A 76 -15.01 20.08 13.60
C ILE A 76 -16.15 21.11 13.52
#